data_AF-A0A5C5ALN2-F1
#
_entry.id   AF-A0A5C5ALN2-F1
#
_cell.length_a   1.000
_cell.length_b   1.000
_cell.length_c   1.000
_cell.angle_alpha   90.00
_cell.angle_beta   90.00
_cell.angle_gamma   90.00
#
_symmetry.space_group_name_H-M   'P 1'
#
loop_
_entity.id
_entity.type
_entity.pdbx_description
1 polymer ?
#
loop_
_entity_poly.entity_id
_entity_poly.type
_entity_poly.pdbx_seq_one_letter_code
_entity_poly.pdbx_strand_id
1 'polypeptide(L)'
;MIIREGIEVTKITLDGYELPISEGYSEFLLRAGYWRYDEEIEKIKRDEILAYYDRKVVLEDGKLCTILIYKGNKKKRDKKS
;
A
#
# COMPACT_ATOMS: atom_id res chain seq x y z
N MET A 1 19.83 -3.61 -15.65
CA MET A 1 19.81 -3.42 -14.18
C MET A 1 20.08 -1.94 -13.94
N ILE A 2 19.08 -1.18 -13.48
CA ILE A 2 19.24 0.27 -13.24
C ILE A 2 19.73 0.40 -11.79
N ILE A 3 21.03 0.67 -11.61
CA ILE A 3 21.58 1.02 -10.30
C ILE A 3 21.25 2.49 -10.08
N ARG A 4 20.33 2.77 -9.16
CA ARG A 4 20.06 4.14 -8.69
C ARG A 4 20.93 4.38 -7.47
N GLU A 5 22.09 4.99 -7.67
CA GLU A 5 22.83 5.59 -6.56
C GLU A 5 21.95 6.70 -5.96
N GLY A 6 21.70 6.68 -4.64
CA GLY A 6 21.36 7.93 -3.94
C GLY A 6 20.20 7.97 -2.95
N ILE A 7 19.62 6.86 -2.48
CA ILE A 7 18.62 6.93 -1.38
C ILE A 7 18.86 5.84 -0.35
N GLU A 8 19.46 6.20 0.78
CA GLU A 8 19.56 5.32 1.95
C GLU A 8 18.38 5.56 2.89
N VAL A 9 17.57 4.51 3.15
CA VAL A 9 16.48 4.60 4.12
C VAL A 9 17.05 4.32 5.50
N THR A 10 17.03 5.32 6.37
CA THR A 10 17.57 5.25 7.74
C THR A 10 16.48 5.05 8.80
N LYS A 11 15.22 5.41 8.48
CA LYS A 11 14.08 5.27 9.38
C LYS A 11 12.77 5.11 8.61
N ILE A 12 11.91 4.20 9.07
CA ILE A 12 10.54 4.05 8.57
C ILE A 12 9.60 4.19 9.75
N THR A 13 8.60 5.08 9.62
CA THR A 13 7.54 5.23 10.62
C THR A 13 6.19 4.94 10.01
N LEU A 14 5.43 4.02 10.59
CA LEU A 14 4.07 3.69 10.17
C LEU A 14 3.11 4.00 11.33
N ASP A 15 2.26 5.02 11.17
CA ASP A 15 1.26 5.41 12.17
C ASP A 15 1.83 5.62 13.58
N GLY A 16 2.99 6.29 13.67
CA GLY A 16 3.71 6.54 14.92
C GLY A 16 4.61 5.40 15.41
N TYR A 17 4.59 4.24 14.75
CA TYR A 17 5.49 3.12 15.07
C TYR A 17 6.76 3.17 14.22
N GLU A 18 7.91 3.09 14.88
CA GLU A 18 9.21 2.98 14.21
C GLU A 18 9.48 1.52 13.84
N LEU A 19 9.66 1.26 12.54
CA LEU A 19 10.00 -0.06 12.04
C LEU A 19 11.53 -0.19 11.94
N PRO A 20 12.13 -1.23 12.53
CA PRO A 20 13.56 -1.48 12.36
C PRO A 20 13.86 -1.80 10.89
N ILE A 21 14.88 -1.15 10.34
CA ILE A 21 15.35 -1.40 8.98
C ILE A 21 16.40 -2.49 9.05
N SER A 22 16.06 -3.69 8.54
CA SER A 22 17.03 -4.77 8.43
C SER A 22 18.07 -4.47 7.35
N GLU A 23 19.26 -5.04 7.51
CA GLU A 23 20.31 -4.96 6.49
C GLU A 23 19.78 -5.44 5.13
N GLY A 24 20.08 -4.69 4.06
CA GLY A 24 19.59 -4.95 2.71
C GLY A 24 18.13 -4.56 2.41
N TYR A 25 17.33 -4.14 3.42
CA TYR A 25 15.94 -3.72 3.18
C TYR A 25 15.86 -2.45 2.34
N SER A 26 16.73 -1.47 2.61
CA SER A 26 16.85 -0.25 1.81
C SER A 26 17.17 -0.58 0.35
N GLU A 27 18.13 -1.47 0.11
CA GLU A 27 18.52 -1.89 -1.24
C GLU A 27 17.39 -2.64 -1.96
N PHE A 28 16.69 -3.53 -1.25
CA PHE A 28 15.52 -4.24 -1.78
C PHE A 28 14.43 -3.26 -2.26
N LEU A 29 14.07 -2.29 -1.41
CA LEU A 29 13.02 -1.33 -1.73
C LEU A 29 13.42 -0.37 -2.87
N LEU A 30 14.69 0.04 -2.93
CA LEU A 30 15.22 0.81 -4.06
C LEU A 30 15.10 0.04 -5.37
N ARG A 31 15.49 -1.24 -5.36
CA ARG A 31 15.45 -2.09 -6.55
C ARG A 31 14.04 -2.32 -7.04
N ALA A 32 13.09 -2.44 -6.12
CA ALA A 32 11.67 -2.59 -6.43
C ALA A 32 11.01 -1.30 -6.92
N GLY A 33 11.71 -0.15 -6.86
CA GLY A 33 11.22 1.12 -7.40
C GLY A 33 10.10 1.75 -6.57
N TYR A 34 9.92 1.33 -5.31
CA TYR A 34 8.91 1.87 -4.40
C TYR A 34 9.24 3.28 -3.90
N TRP A 35 10.51 3.70 -4.01
CA TRP A 35 10.94 5.03 -3.59
C TRP A 35 11.14 5.95 -4.79
N ARG A 36 10.34 7.01 -4.84
CA ARG A 36 10.51 8.14 -5.75
C ARG A 36 10.75 9.38 -4.90
N TYR A 37 11.94 9.97 -5.06
CA TYR A 37 12.24 11.28 -4.49
C TYR A 37 11.46 12.31 -5.30
N ASP A 38 10.74 13.22 -4.63
CA ASP A 38 9.98 14.34 -5.22
C ASP A 38 8.52 14.08 -5.65
N GLU A 39 7.91 12.95 -5.28
CA GLU A 39 6.44 12.84 -5.34
C GLU A 39 5.83 13.38 -4.02
N GLU A 40 4.82 14.25 -4.11
CA GLU A 40 4.00 14.62 -2.94
C GLU A 40 3.64 13.35 -2.19
N ILE A 41 3.79 13.33 -0.86
CA ILE A 41 3.34 12.21 -0.04
C ILE A 41 1.88 11.98 -0.39
N GLU A 42 1.60 10.95 -1.20
CA GLU A 42 0.24 10.52 -1.50
C GLU A 42 -0.34 10.09 -0.16
N LYS A 43 -1.04 11.02 0.49
CA LYS A 43 -1.86 10.69 1.65
C LYS A 43 -2.91 9.77 1.10
N ILE A 44 -2.73 8.48 1.31
CA ILE A 44 -3.74 7.48 1.03
C ILE A 44 -4.99 7.92 1.79
N LYS A 45 -5.95 8.48 1.07
CA LYS A 45 -7.24 8.87 1.63
C LYS A 45 -8.03 7.60 1.86
N ARG A 46 -7.76 6.99 3.01
CA ARG A 46 -8.32 5.70 3.41
C ARG A 46 -9.84 5.66 3.26
N ASP A 47 -10.50 6.75 3.62
CA ASP A 47 -11.96 6.90 3.48
C ASP A 47 -12.44 6.86 2.02
N GLU A 48 -11.69 7.48 1.09
CA GLU A 48 -12.00 7.44 -0.34
C GLU A 48 -11.83 6.03 -0.92
N ILE A 49 -10.80 5.30 -0.48
CA ILE A 49 -10.58 3.91 -0.91
C ILE A 49 -11.65 3.00 -0.32
N LEU A 50 -11.95 3.14 0.97
CA LEU A 50 -12.94 2.31 1.67
C LEU A 50 -14.37 2.56 1.18
N ALA A 51 -14.67 3.72 0.59
CA ALA A 51 -15.98 4.00 -0.02
C ALA A 51 -16.36 2.97 -1.11
N TYR A 52 -15.37 2.41 -1.81
CA TYR A 52 -15.56 1.37 -2.82
C TYR A 52 -15.84 -0.03 -2.26
N TYR A 53 -15.84 -0.20 -0.94
CA TYR A 53 -16.05 -1.49 -0.31
C TYR A 53 -17.26 -1.43 0.63
N ASP A 54 -18.04 -2.51 0.66
CA ASP A 54 -18.96 -2.79 1.75
C ASP A 54 -18.21 -3.50 2.85
N ARG A 55 -18.40 -3.03 4.09
CA ARG A 55 -17.75 -3.60 5.27
C ARG A 55 -18.73 -4.51 6.00
N LYS A 56 -18.35 -5.76 6.20
CA LYS A 56 -19.06 -6.72 7.05
C LYS A 56 -18.13 -7.21 8.15
N VAL A 57 -18.56 -7.11 9.40
CA VAL A 57 -17.83 -7.69 10.54
C VAL A 57 -18.56 -8.96 10.96
N VAL A 58 -17.83 -10.07 11.04
CA VAL A 58 -18.37 -11.38 11.43
C VAL A 58 -17.52 -12.00 12.53
N LEU A 59 -18.15 -12.76 13.41
CA LEU A 59 -17.48 -13.59 14.40
C LEU A 59 -17.63 -15.05 13.95
N GLU A 60 -16.57 -15.62 13.38
CA GLU A 60 -16.54 -17.00 12.89
C GLU A 60 -15.45 -17.76 13.66
N ASP A 61 -15.78 -18.92 14.20
CA ASP A 61 -14.86 -19.78 14.97
C ASP A 61 -14.13 -19.05 16.13
N GLY A 62 -14.83 -18.12 16.79
CA GLY A 62 -14.28 -17.31 17.88
C GLY A 62 -13.29 -16.22 17.41
N LYS A 63 -13.11 -16.02 16.10
CA LYS A 63 -12.25 -14.98 15.53
C LYS A 63 -13.11 -13.84 14.97
N LEU A 64 -12.74 -12.62 15.32
CA LEU A 64 -13.38 -11.42 14.79
C LEU A 64 -12.77 -11.08 13.42
N CYS A 65 -13.55 -11.27 12.36
CA CYS A 65 -13.13 -11.04 10.99
C CYS A 65 -13.81 -9.79 10.43
N THR A 66 -13.02 -8.93 9.76
CA THR A 66 -13.55 -7.82 8.95
C THR A 66 -13.41 -8.18 7.48
N ILE A 67 -14.54 -8.29 6.79
CA ILE A 67 -14.63 -8.60 5.36
C ILE A 67 -14.93 -7.28 4.63
N LEU A 68 -14.09 -6.95 3.64
CA LEU A 68 -14.29 -5.83 2.73
C LEU A 68 -14.70 -6.38 1.36
N ILE A 69 -15.96 -6.14 0.98
CA ILE A 69 -16.53 -6.60 -0.30
C ILE A 69 -16.44 -5.45 -1.29
N TYR A 70 -15.63 -5.60 -2.34
CA TYR A 70 -15.50 -4.57 -3.37
C TYR A 70 -16.83 -4.37 -4.10
N LYS A 71 -17.37 -3.14 -4.08
CA LYS A 71 -18.63 -2.77 -4.75
C LYS A 71 -18.55 -2.82 -6.27
N GLY A 72 -17.34 -2.91 -6.83
CA GLY A 72 -17.10 -2.95 -8.27
C GLY A 72 -17.17 -1.57 -8.91
N ASN A 73 -16.09 -1.12 -9.56
CA ASN A 73 -16.23 -0.13 -10.61
C ASN A 73 -16.69 -0.84 -11.90
N LYS A 74 -17.91 -0.56 -12.36
CA LYS A 74 -18.33 -0.77 -13.77
C LYS A 74 -17.56 0.19 -14.72
N LYS A 75 -16.23 0.31 -14.58
CA LYS A 75 -15.42 1.04 -15.57
C LYS A 75 -15.14 0.08 -16.72
N LYS A 76 -15.88 0.34 -17.80
CA LYS A 76 -15.85 -0.21 -19.15
C LYS A 76 -14.56 -1.00 -19.45
N ARG A 77 -14.72 -2.31 -19.69
CA ARG A 77 -13.84 -3.02 -20.63
C ARG A 77 -14.02 -2.30 -21.96
N ASP A 78 -13.12 -1.40 -22.31
CA ASP A 78 -12.99 -0.97 -23.70
C ASP A 78 -12.67 -2.23 -24.51
N LYS A 79 -13.66 -2.69 -25.27
CA LYS A 79 -13.40 -3.62 -26.37
C LYS A 79 -12.51 -2.86 -27.34
N LYS A 80 -11.24 -3.25 -27.44
CA LYS A 80 -10.44 -2.93 -28.62
C LYS A 80 -11.11 -3.59 -29.81
N SER A 81 -11.73 -2.78 -30.67
CA SER A 81 -11.99 -3.10 -32.07
C SER A 81 -10.70 -2.99 -32.87
#